data_AF-A0A6M5J786-F1
#
_entry.id   AF-A0A6M5J786-F1
#
_cell.length_a   1.000
_cell.length_b   1.000
_cell.length_c   1.000
_cell.angle_alpha   90.00
_cell.angle_beta   90.00
_cell.angle_gamma   90.00
#
_symmetry.space_group_name_H-M   'P 1'
#
loop_
_entity.id
_entity.type
_entity.pdbx_description
1 polymer ?
#
loop_
_entity_poly.entity_id
_entity_poly.type
_entity_poly.pdbx_seq_one_letter_code
_entity_poly.pdbx_strand_id
1 'polypeptide(L)'
;MSEYASLKIFEATAAIKLVVWDMDDTFWHGTLSEGGVTLIDRNISIVRELVDRGIMSSISSKNEHEAVKQVLADAGIWDLFVFPQISWNAKGGALETIINHANLRADNILFVDDNPINLEEIRFRFPTMMVAHPDEVLEGLLDLPQAKGKDDRKHSRLEQYKNLEKKVSEQTGTTLSNEDFLRQCEVKLSFDFDVEAHFDRIVELVNRSNQLNYTKVRLETDEAIADFRAKLQRHDIMSAAISARDRYGDHGMIGFYMQHKDERQNRLIHYVWSCRMMNAGLEQYVYERIGSPDITVAEPVSNPIVTFPKIDWIEEVAANDDGGASALAAQQLLLIGSCDLSAVASYCSRDRREYVNAVKNDIMTRCDDFGFILNDPAKVAASSVIETLPAWGRDEFLDFHRELPQRDVVIISLSAALRGAHLVTSDDVVVRVHPNGLGEHIDAHPWEEFLAPCSFYGLDLTQKLALLNESFDHVRRTAKPGAQIFVLGANTRDAAMPLSATDRELMTTYNAVCEAYCAPLADWHYVSIDAVVPKEQLVDDRHYTRIGYFAIATDINRRIAEAAPAIEAAGEAPHAAAASGRPFDLVKAIRAGQRLSRFTVFGPERKDQGMIALSRRVLNRSLKRVVAAVR
;
A
#
# COMPACT_ATOMS: atom_id res chain seq x y z
N MET A 1 -47.80 -54.02 -5.72
CA MET A 1 -47.14 -53.44 -4.53
C MET A 1 -45.70 -53.18 -4.95
N SER A 2 -45.42 -52.10 -5.68
CA SER A 2 -45.16 -50.74 -5.17
C SER A 2 -44.03 -50.72 -4.14
N GLU A 3 -42.80 -50.89 -4.62
CA GLU A 3 -41.61 -50.48 -3.88
C GLU A 3 -41.28 -49.06 -4.38
N TYR A 4 -41.67 -48.06 -3.59
CA TYR A 4 -41.37 -46.65 -3.85
C TYR A 4 -39.86 -46.50 -3.82
N ALA A 5 -39.25 -46.27 -4.99
CA ALA A 5 -37.92 -45.70 -5.08
C ALA A 5 -38.01 -44.29 -4.48
N SER A 6 -37.47 -44.11 -3.28
CA SER A 6 -37.32 -42.81 -2.64
C SER A 6 -36.48 -41.93 -3.58
N LEU A 7 -37.12 -40.97 -4.25
CA LEU A 7 -36.41 -39.89 -4.94
C LEU A 7 -35.41 -39.28 -3.95
N LYS A 8 -34.12 -39.41 -4.23
CA LYS A 8 -33.09 -38.68 -3.49
C LYS A 8 -33.34 -37.20 -3.75
N ILE A 9 -33.76 -36.48 -2.73
CA ILE A 9 -33.89 -35.03 -2.78
C ILE A 9 -32.49 -34.46 -2.93
N PHE A 10 -32.26 -33.63 -3.94
CA PHE A 10 -31.00 -32.91 -4.12
C PHE A 10 -30.73 -32.00 -2.91
N GLU A 11 -29.53 -32.11 -2.32
CA GLU A 11 -29.10 -31.28 -1.20
C GLU A 11 -27.95 -30.37 -1.63
N ALA A 12 -28.18 -29.05 -1.60
CA ALA A 12 -27.16 -28.07 -1.95
C ALA A 12 -26.19 -27.84 -0.77
N THR A 13 -24.91 -28.10 -1.01
CA THR A 13 -23.87 -28.06 0.04
C THR A 13 -23.23 -26.68 0.23
N ALA A 14 -23.36 -25.78 -0.74
CA ALA A 14 -22.84 -24.41 -0.68
C ALA A 14 -23.64 -23.47 -1.60
N ALA A 15 -23.39 -22.16 -1.49
CA ALA A 15 -23.99 -21.16 -2.37
C ALA A 15 -23.67 -21.45 -3.85
N ILE A 16 -24.69 -21.49 -4.70
CA ILE A 16 -24.58 -21.71 -6.14
C ILE A 16 -24.24 -20.38 -6.81
N LYS A 17 -23.14 -20.36 -7.58
CA LYS A 17 -22.70 -19.17 -8.35
C LYS A 17 -22.73 -19.41 -9.85
N LEU A 18 -22.71 -20.67 -10.27
CA LEU A 18 -22.74 -21.10 -11.66
C LEU A 18 -23.51 -22.42 -11.77
N VAL A 19 -24.43 -22.50 -12.73
CA VAL A 19 -25.08 -23.76 -13.13
C VAL A 19 -24.55 -24.16 -14.51
N VAL A 20 -24.05 -25.38 -14.64
CA VAL A 20 -23.56 -25.92 -15.91
C VAL A 20 -24.54 -26.96 -16.41
N TRP A 21 -25.03 -26.75 -17.63
CA TRP A 21 -26.09 -27.53 -18.24
C TRP A 21 -25.53 -28.44 -19.32
N ASP A 22 -25.92 -29.71 -19.33
CA ASP A 22 -26.03 -30.44 -20.60
C ASP A 22 -27.23 -29.94 -21.42
N MET A 23 -27.24 -30.25 -22.71
CA MET A 23 -28.26 -29.79 -23.66
C MET A 23 -29.26 -30.89 -24.00
N ASP A 24 -28.82 -31.94 -24.70
CA ASP A 24 -29.67 -33.06 -25.13
C ASP A 24 -30.29 -33.77 -23.92
N ASP A 25 -31.60 -34.01 -24.00
CA ASP A 25 -32.46 -34.58 -22.95
C ASP A 25 -32.36 -33.96 -21.53
N THR A 26 -31.67 -32.82 -21.40
CA THR A 26 -31.46 -32.06 -20.17
C THR A 26 -32.08 -30.66 -20.25
N PHE A 27 -31.56 -29.82 -21.16
CA PHE A 27 -32.05 -28.45 -21.35
C PHE A 27 -33.24 -28.41 -22.31
N TRP A 28 -33.25 -29.32 -23.29
CA TRP A 28 -34.32 -29.56 -24.24
C TRP A 28 -34.63 -31.06 -24.33
N HIS A 29 -35.75 -31.42 -24.95
CA HIS A 29 -36.05 -32.80 -25.29
C HIS A 29 -35.47 -33.19 -26.66
N GLY A 30 -34.89 -34.38 -26.73
CA GLY A 30 -34.34 -34.98 -27.94
C GLY A 30 -32.84 -34.72 -28.13
N THR A 31 -32.27 -35.42 -29.11
CA THR A 31 -30.87 -35.35 -29.51
C THR A 31 -30.71 -34.49 -30.76
N LEU A 32 -29.93 -33.41 -30.69
CA LEU A 32 -29.78 -32.46 -31.79
C LEU A 32 -29.28 -33.11 -33.09
N SER A 33 -28.38 -34.08 -32.98
CA SER A 33 -27.84 -34.80 -34.15
C SER A 33 -28.81 -35.79 -34.82
N GLU A 34 -29.95 -36.11 -34.21
CA GLU A 34 -30.84 -37.20 -34.66
C GLU A 34 -32.19 -36.77 -35.24
N GLY A 35 -32.50 -35.47 -35.33
CA GLY A 35 -33.72 -35.02 -36.02
C GLY A 35 -34.45 -33.81 -35.45
N GLY A 36 -33.83 -33.08 -34.52
CA GLY A 36 -34.35 -31.83 -33.98
C GLY A 36 -34.70 -31.91 -32.48
N VAL A 37 -34.77 -30.75 -31.84
CA VAL A 37 -34.91 -30.63 -30.38
C VAL A 37 -36.08 -29.72 -30.02
N THR A 38 -36.69 -29.94 -28.86
CA THR A 38 -37.77 -29.09 -28.34
C THR A 38 -37.35 -28.47 -27.01
N LEU A 39 -37.18 -27.14 -26.99
CA LEU A 39 -36.79 -26.40 -25.78
C LEU A 39 -37.81 -26.58 -24.66
N ILE A 40 -37.32 -26.67 -23.44
CA ILE A 40 -38.14 -26.71 -22.23
C ILE A 40 -38.27 -25.28 -21.70
N ASP A 41 -39.44 -24.66 -21.83
CA ASP A 41 -39.72 -23.26 -21.43
C ASP A 41 -39.35 -22.96 -19.97
N ARG A 42 -39.48 -23.97 -19.12
CA ARG A 42 -39.13 -23.88 -17.70
C ARG A 42 -37.62 -23.66 -17.50
N ASN A 43 -36.78 -24.35 -18.26
CA ASN A 43 -35.32 -24.22 -18.18
C ASN A 43 -34.87 -22.85 -18.65
N ILE A 44 -35.50 -22.32 -19.71
CA ILE A 44 -35.30 -20.94 -20.18
C ILE A 44 -35.61 -19.93 -19.06
N SER A 45 -36.75 -20.12 -18.38
CA SER A 45 -37.17 -19.24 -17.29
C SER A 45 -36.22 -19.32 -16.09
N ILE A 46 -35.71 -20.52 -15.77
CA ILE A 46 -34.70 -20.72 -14.73
C ILE A 46 -33.42 -19.95 -15.07
N VAL A 47 -32.90 -20.06 -16.29
CA VAL A 47 -31.66 -19.34 -16.69
C VAL A 47 -31.85 -17.83 -16.55
N ARG A 48 -32.97 -17.27 -17.00
CA ARG A 48 -33.27 -15.83 -16.86
C ARG A 48 -33.32 -15.39 -15.40
N GLU A 49 -34.04 -16.12 -14.56
CA GLU A 49 -34.16 -15.80 -13.14
C GLU A 49 -32.83 -15.96 -12.38
N LEU A 50 -32.02 -16.96 -12.73
CA LEU A 50 -30.68 -17.12 -12.15
C LEU A 50 -29.78 -15.93 -12.51
N VAL A 51 -29.82 -15.46 -13.76
CA VAL A 51 -29.08 -14.27 -14.18
C VAL A 51 -29.56 -13.01 -13.45
N ASP A 52 -30.87 -12.83 -13.29
CA ASP A 52 -31.44 -11.73 -12.49
C ASP A 52 -31.01 -11.79 -11.01
N ARG A 53 -30.55 -12.95 -10.54
CA ARG A 53 -29.97 -13.18 -9.19
C ARG A 53 -28.44 -13.14 -9.17
N GLY A 54 -27.79 -12.82 -10.28
CA GLY A 54 -26.33 -12.83 -10.41
C GLY A 54 -25.71 -14.24 -10.33
N ILE A 55 -26.48 -15.28 -10.62
CA ILE A 55 -26.02 -16.68 -10.74
C ILE A 55 -25.89 -16.98 -12.23
N MET A 56 -24.68 -17.32 -12.66
CA MET A 56 -24.40 -17.50 -14.09
C MET A 56 -24.83 -18.88 -14.57
N SER A 57 -25.02 -19.04 -15.88
CA SER A 57 -25.20 -20.34 -16.53
C SER A 57 -24.08 -20.62 -17.54
N SER A 58 -23.66 -21.86 -17.67
CA SER A 58 -22.69 -22.33 -18.69
C SER A 58 -23.18 -23.62 -19.34
N ILE A 59 -22.52 -24.04 -20.41
CA ILE A 59 -22.89 -25.22 -21.20
C ILE A 59 -21.72 -26.19 -21.18
N SER A 60 -22.00 -27.47 -20.92
CA SER A 60 -21.06 -28.57 -21.14
C SER A 60 -21.81 -29.66 -21.89
N SER A 61 -21.65 -29.70 -23.22
CA SER A 61 -22.43 -30.62 -24.07
C SER A 61 -21.60 -31.25 -25.19
N LYS A 62 -21.94 -32.49 -25.53
CA LYS A 62 -21.31 -33.26 -26.62
C LYS A 62 -22.06 -33.02 -27.92
N ASN A 63 -21.85 -31.84 -28.50
CA ASN A 63 -22.56 -31.38 -29.69
C ASN A 63 -21.64 -30.56 -30.62
N GLU A 64 -22.18 -30.16 -31.77
CA GLU A 64 -21.58 -29.16 -32.65
C GLU A 64 -21.93 -27.74 -32.13
N HIS A 65 -20.92 -26.87 -32.04
CA HIS A 65 -21.03 -25.57 -31.37
C HIS A 65 -22.03 -24.64 -32.05
N GLU A 66 -21.93 -24.47 -33.38
CA GLU A 66 -22.78 -23.53 -34.11
C GLU A 66 -24.24 -23.99 -34.14
N ALA A 67 -24.49 -25.30 -34.19
CA ALA A 67 -25.84 -25.86 -34.12
C ALA A 67 -26.52 -25.56 -32.78
N VAL A 68 -25.85 -25.79 -31.64
CA VAL A 68 -26.39 -25.46 -30.30
C VAL A 68 -26.59 -23.95 -30.17
N LYS A 69 -25.60 -23.17 -30.60
CA LYS A 69 -25.66 -21.71 -30.57
C LYS A 69 -26.84 -21.17 -31.36
N GLN A 70 -27.11 -21.71 -32.56
CA GLN A 70 -28.25 -21.30 -33.38
C GLN A 70 -29.58 -21.53 -32.65
N VAL A 71 -29.78 -22.72 -32.06
CA VAL A 71 -31.02 -23.04 -31.30
C VAL A 71 -31.22 -22.06 -30.13
N LEU A 72 -30.17 -21.78 -29.35
CA LEU A 72 -30.25 -20.90 -28.18
C LEU A 72 -30.33 -19.41 -28.57
N ALA A 73 -29.76 -19.02 -29.71
CA ALA A 73 -29.86 -17.67 -30.25
C ALA A 73 -31.28 -17.39 -30.77
N ASP A 74 -31.90 -18.36 -31.47
CA ASP A 74 -33.29 -18.26 -31.94
C ASP A 74 -34.28 -18.14 -30.75
N ALA A 75 -33.94 -18.73 -29.61
CA ALA A 75 -34.68 -18.59 -28.35
C ALA A 75 -34.33 -17.31 -27.55
N GLY A 76 -33.36 -16.53 -28.01
CA GLY A 76 -32.94 -15.27 -27.37
C GLY A 76 -32.28 -15.45 -26.00
N ILE A 77 -31.55 -16.56 -25.79
CA ILE A 77 -30.90 -16.88 -24.51
C ILE A 77 -29.41 -17.22 -24.62
N TRP A 78 -28.85 -17.31 -25.83
CA TRP A 78 -27.42 -17.58 -26.02
C TRP A 78 -26.52 -16.66 -25.17
N ASP A 79 -26.81 -15.36 -25.16
CA ASP A 79 -26.00 -14.37 -24.46
C ASP A 79 -26.11 -14.44 -22.93
N LEU A 80 -27.03 -15.25 -22.38
CA LEU A 80 -27.14 -15.52 -20.95
C LEU A 80 -26.17 -16.60 -20.46
N PHE A 81 -25.55 -17.35 -21.38
CA PHE A 81 -24.56 -18.37 -21.05
C PHE A 81 -23.14 -17.81 -21.16
N VAL A 82 -22.25 -18.27 -20.27
CA VAL A 82 -20.83 -17.88 -20.22
C VAL A 82 -19.93 -19.10 -20.29
N PHE A 83 -18.81 -19.00 -20.98
CA PHE A 83 -17.80 -20.04 -21.19
C PHE A 83 -18.36 -21.37 -21.76
N PRO A 84 -19.22 -21.39 -22.78
CA PRO A 84 -19.81 -22.63 -23.27
C PRO A 84 -18.73 -23.58 -23.79
N GLN A 85 -18.73 -24.82 -23.29
CA GLN A 85 -17.90 -25.92 -23.76
C GLN A 85 -18.77 -26.91 -24.53
N ILE A 86 -18.82 -26.73 -25.84
CA ILE A 86 -19.61 -27.55 -26.76
C ILE A 86 -18.65 -28.25 -27.71
N SER A 87 -18.34 -29.51 -27.40
CA SER A 87 -17.41 -30.32 -28.18
C SER A 87 -17.55 -31.81 -27.83
N TRP A 88 -16.99 -32.68 -28.65
CA TRP A 88 -16.98 -34.13 -28.41
C TRP A 88 -15.97 -34.60 -27.34
N ASN A 89 -15.38 -33.67 -26.59
CA ASN A 89 -14.44 -33.97 -25.52
C ASN A 89 -15.14 -34.54 -24.27
N ALA A 90 -14.37 -35.12 -23.35
CA ALA A 90 -14.89 -35.60 -22.06
C ALA A 90 -15.42 -34.43 -21.21
N LYS A 91 -16.55 -34.65 -20.51
CA LYS A 91 -17.22 -33.62 -19.70
C LYS A 91 -16.29 -33.14 -18.58
N GLY A 92 -15.51 -34.02 -17.95
CA GLY A 92 -14.57 -33.66 -16.90
C GLY A 92 -13.55 -32.59 -17.32
N GLY A 93 -13.03 -32.66 -18.54
CA GLY A 93 -12.10 -31.65 -19.08
C GLY A 93 -12.79 -30.34 -19.46
N ALA A 94 -14.02 -30.42 -19.99
CA ALA A 94 -14.86 -29.26 -20.24
C ALA A 94 -15.17 -28.48 -18.94
N LEU A 95 -15.57 -29.19 -17.88
CA LEU A 95 -15.82 -28.57 -16.58
C LEU A 95 -14.55 -27.97 -15.96
N GLU A 96 -13.40 -28.63 -16.08
CA GLU A 96 -12.12 -28.05 -15.63
C GLU A 96 -11.82 -26.72 -16.31
N THR A 97 -12.07 -26.65 -17.62
CA THR A 97 -11.90 -25.42 -18.41
C THR A 97 -12.86 -24.32 -17.94
N ILE A 98 -14.13 -24.65 -17.72
CA ILE A 98 -15.15 -23.70 -17.21
C ILE A 98 -14.76 -23.20 -15.82
N ILE A 99 -14.36 -24.09 -14.90
CA ILE A 99 -13.93 -23.75 -13.53
C ILE A 99 -12.79 -22.73 -13.57
N ASN A 100 -11.77 -23.01 -14.39
CA ASN A 100 -10.59 -22.17 -14.50
C ASN A 100 -10.91 -20.81 -15.11
N HIS A 101 -11.68 -20.77 -16.21
CA HIS A 101 -12.07 -19.51 -16.85
C HIS A 101 -13.02 -18.68 -15.99
N ALA A 102 -13.95 -19.31 -15.27
CA ALA A 102 -14.86 -18.63 -14.35
C ALA A 102 -14.22 -18.16 -13.05
N ASN A 103 -13.00 -18.64 -12.76
CA ASN A 103 -12.28 -18.44 -11.50
C ASN A 103 -13.16 -18.73 -10.26
N LEU A 104 -13.84 -19.87 -10.29
CA LEU A 104 -14.72 -20.35 -9.23
C LEU A 104 -14.18 -21.63 -8.60
N ARG A 105 -14.62 -21.91 -7.37
CA ARG A 105 -14.39 -23.23 -6.74
C ARG A 105 -15.45 -24.19 -7.21
N ALA A 106 -15.10 -25.47 -7.34
CA ALA A 106 -16.04 -26.54 -7.67
C ALA A 106 -17.25 -26.59 -6.71
N ASP A 107 -17.06 -26.29 -5.41
CA ASP A 107 -18.12 -26.22 -4.40
C ASP A 107 -19.26 -25.25 -4.78
N ASN A 108 -18.98 -24.25 -5.61
CA ASN A 108 -19.95 -23.20 -5.97
C ASN A 108 -20.64 -23.46 -7.32
N ILE A 109 -20.49 -24.66 -7.87
CA ILE A 109 -20.99 -25.05 -9.19
C ILE A 109 -21.97 -26.20 -9.04
N LEU A 110 -23.12 -26.07 -9.72
CA LEU A 110 -24.08 -27.15 -9.93
C LEU A 110 -23.98 -27.66 -11.37
N PHE A 111 -23.69 -28.93 -11.56
CA PHE A 111 -23.73 -29.61 -12.86
C PHE A 111 -25.02 -30.43 -12.99
N VAL A 112 -25.72 -30.24 -14.12
CA VAL A 112 -27.00 -30.91 -14.42
C VAL A 112 -26.87 -31.64 -15.76
N ASP A 113 -27.14 -32.94 -15.75
CA ASP A 113 -26.99 -33.86 -16.89
C ASP A 113 -27.92 -35.08 -16.67
N ASP A 114 -28.65 -35.51 -17.69
CA ASP A 114 -29.55 -36.67 -17.64
C ASP A 114 -28.77 -38.00 -17.60
N ASN A 115 -27.55 -38.02 -18.13
CA ASN A 115 -26.78 -39.25 -18.29
C ASN A 115 -26.06 -39.64 -16.99
N PRO A 116 -26.42 -40.76 -16.33
CA PRO A 116 -25.82 -41.16 -15.07
C PRO A 116 -24.31 -41.40 -15.13
N ILE A 117 -23.78 -41.77 -16.31
CA ILE A 117 -22.34 -41.99 -16.50
C ILE A 117 -21.59 -40.66 -16.40
N ASN A 118 -22.12 -39.60 -17.03
CA ASN A 118 -21.53 -38.27 -16.92
C ASN A 118 -21.57 -37.80 -15.45
N LEU A 119 -22.69 -38.01 -14.75
CA LEU A 119 -22.82 -37.65 -13.33
C LEU A 119 -21.75 -38.33 -12.45
N GLU A 120 -21.52 -39.63 -12.62
CA GLU A 120 -20.49 -40.36 -11.86
C GLU A 120 -19.06 -39.93 -12.24
N GLU A 121 -18.79 -39.64 -13.51
CA GLU A 121 -17.51 -39.06 -13.95
C GLU A 121 -17.20 -37.75 -13.20
N ILE A 122 -18.18 -36.84 -13.14
CA ILE A 122 -18.02 -35.54 -12.49
C ILE A 122 -17.89 -35.69 -10.98
N ARG A 123 -18.67 -36.57 -10.33
CA ARG A 123 -18.54 -36.86 -8.89
C ARG A 123 -17.15 -37.40 -8.55
N PHE A 124 -16.58 -38.25 -9.40
CA PHE A 124 -15.23 -38.77 -9.20
C PHE A 124 -14.16 -37.69 -9.36
N ARG A 125 -14.25 -36.87 -10.42
CA ARG A 125 -13.24 -35.85 -10.75
C ARG A 125 -13.30 -34.62 -9.84
N PHE A 126 -14.50 -34.21 -9.44
CA PHE A 126 -14.75 -33.03 -8.60
C PHE A 126 -15.61 -33.42 -7.38
N PRO A 127 -15.02 -34.04 -6.34
CA PRO A 127 -15.78 -34.60 -5.22
C PRO A 127 -16.65 -33.61 -4.43
N THR A 128 -16.39 -32.30 -4.57
CA THR A 128 -17.12 -31.25 -3.86
C THR A 128 -18.12 -30.50 -4.74
N MET A 129 -18.17 -30.78 -6.05
CA MET A 129 -19.14 -30.18 -6.95
C MET A 129 -20.54 -30.72 -6.69
N MET A 130 -21.56 -29.87 -6.77
CA MET A 130 -22.95 -30.31 -6.74
C MET A 130 -23.29 -30.92 -8.10
N VAL A 131 -23.76 -32.16 -8.11
CA VAL A 131 -24.05 -32.94 -9.33
C VAL A 131 -25.42 -33.60 -9.20
N ALA A 132 -26.35 -33.26 -10.09
CA ALA A 132 -27.75 -33.68 -9.99
C ALA A 132 -28.32 -34.09 -11.35
N HIS A 133 -29.22 -35.06 -11.33
CA HIS A 133 -30.08 -35.34 -12.47
C HIS A 133 -31.14 -34.22 -12.60
N PRO A 134 -31.59 -33.83 -13.81
CA PRO A 134 -32.61 -32.80 -14.03
C PRO A 134 -33.84 -32.95 -13.12
N ASP A 135 -34.39 -34.17 -13.05
CA ASP A 135 -35.57 -34.52 -12.23
C ASP A 135 -35.36 -34.34 -10.72
N GLU A 136 -34.12 -34.34 -10.23
CA GLU A 136 -33.83 -34.23 -8.79
C GLU A 136 -33.79 -32.78 -8.31
N VAL A 137 -33.45 -31.83 -9.19
CA VAL A 137 -33.10 -30.47 -8.80
C VAL A 137 -33.94 -29.38 -9.45
N LEU A 138 -34.35 -29.55 -10.72
CA LEU A 138 -34.91 -28.43 -11.46
C LEU A 138 -36.24 -27.97 -10.89
N GLU A 139 -37.08 -28.86 -10.31
CA GLU A 139 -38.38 -28.49 -9.75
C GLU A 139 -38.26 -27.42 -8.64
N GLY A 140 -37.26 -27.55 -7.76
CA GLY A 140 -37.07 -26.67 -6.60
C GLY A 140 -35.84 -25.76 -6.65
N LEU A 141 -35.06 -25.75 -7.75
CA LEU A 141 -33.78 -25.05 -7.83
C LEU A 141 -33.87 -23.57 -7.40
N LEU A 142 -34.89 -22.85 -7.89
CA LEU A 142 -35.08 -21.43 -7.58
C LEU A 142 -35.55 -21.16 -6.14
N ASP A 143 -36.04 -22.18 -5.43
CA ASP A 143 -36.49 -22.08 -4.05
C ASP A 143 -35.37 -22.39 -3.04
N LEU A 144 -34.24 -22.92 -3.51
CA LEU A 144 -33.09 -23.22 -2.66
C LEU A 144 -32.49 -21.93 -2.08
N PRO A 145 -32.24 -21.85 -0.76
CA PRO A 145 -31.52 -20.74 -0.14
C PRO A 145 -30.16 -20.47 -0.81
N GLN A 146 -29.50 -21.53 -1.27
CA GLN A 146 -28.21 -21.52 -1.95
C GLN A 146 -28.28 -20.91 -3.36
N ALA A 147 -29.47 -20.85 -3.98
CA ALA A 147 -29.73 -20.26 -5.30
C ALA A 147 -30.46 -18.89 -5.21
N LYS A 148 -30.47 -18.26 -4.02
CA LYS A 148 -31.11 -16.95 -3.82
C LYS A 148 -30.37 -15.81 -4.53
N GLY A 149 -29.03 -15.85 -4.56
CA GLY A 149 -28.20 -14.82 -5.19
C GLY A 149 -28.38 -13.40 -4.61
N LYS A 150 -28.02 -12.39 -5.40
CA LYS A 150 -28.26 -10.94 -5.14
C LYS A 150 -29.05 -10.37 -6.32
N ASP A 151 -29.86 -9.32 -6.11
CA ASP A 151 -30.52 -8.65 -7.23
C ASP A 151 -29.48 -8.10 -8.22
N ASP A 152 -29.50 -8.64 -9.43
CA ASP A 152 -28.67 -8.26 -10.56
C ASP A 152 -29.51 -8.14 -11.83
N ARG A 153 -30.74 -7.61 -11.75
CA ARG A 153 -31.59 -7.35 -12.95
C ARG A 153 -31.00 -6.38 -13.97
N LYS A 154 -29.92 -5.68 -13.60
CA LYS A 154 -29.09 -4.88 -14.52
C LYS A 154 -28.01 -5.71 -15.23
N HIS A 155 -27.92 -7.00 -14.93
CA HIS A 155 -27.01 -8.00 -15.48
C HIS A 155 -25.53 -7.61 -15.38
N SER A 156 -25.16 -6.83 -14.35
CA SER A 156 -23.80 -6.32 -14.16
C SER A 156 -22.80 -7.45 -13.94
N ARG A 157 -23.24 -8.56 -13.34
CA ARG A 157 -22.40 -9.75 -13.15
C ARG A 157 -22.27 -10.55 -14.44
N LEU A 158 -23.33 -10.65 -15.23
CA LEU A 158 -23.25 -11.28 -16.56
C LEU A 158 -22.27 -10.53 -17.45
N GLU A 159 -22.32 -9.19 -17.49
CA GLU A 159 -21.37 -8.36 -18.23
C GLU A 159 -19.92 -8.61 -17.76
N GLN A 160 -19.67 -8.69 -16.45
CA GLN A 160 -18.34 -9.03 -15.91
C GLN A 160 -17.83 -10.39 -16.45
N TYR A 161 -18.68 -11.41 -16.44
CA TYR A 161 -18.30 -12.74 -16.93
C TYR A 161 -18.12 -12.77 -18.46
N LYS A 162 -18.90 -11.99 -19.21
CA LYS A 162 -18.74 -11.83 -20.67
C LYS A 162 -17.43 -11.13 -21.04
N ASN A 163 -17.04 -10.11 -20.28
CA ASN A 163 -15.73 -9.47 -20.46
C ASN A 163 -14.58 -10.44 -20.16
N LEU A 164 -14.73 -11.30 -19.15
CA LEU A 164 -13.76 -12.36 -18.84
C LEU A 164 -13.69 -13.43 -19.95
N GLU A 165 -14.82 -13.83 -20.52
CA GLU A 165 -14.91 -14.72 -21.69
C GLU A 165 -14.16 -14.14 -22.89
N LYS A 166 -14.38 -12.85 -23.19
CA LYS A 166 -13.66 -12.15 -24.27
C LYS A 166 -12.15 -12.15 -24.01
N LYS A 167 -11.73 -11.85 -22.77
CA LYS A 167 -10.31 -11.87 -22.36
C LYS A 167 -9.66 -13.23 -22.58
N VAL A 168 -10.32 -14.31 -22.14
CA VAL A 168 -9.84 -15.68 -22.32
C VAL A 168 -9.76 -16.06 -23.81
N SER A 169 -10.76 -15.68 -24.61
CA SER A 169 -10.77 -15.94 -26.05
C SER A 169 -9.63 -15.23 -26.77
N GLU A 170 -9.34 -13.98 -26.41
CA GLU A 170 -8.20 -13.25 -26.98
C GLU A 170 -6.87 -13.85 -26.52
N GLN A 171 -6.75 -14.23 -25.24
CA GLN A 171 -5.53 -14.85 -24.71
C GLN A 171 -5.20 -16.14 -25.48
N THR A 172 -6.18 -17.03 -25.66
CA THR A 172 -6.01 -18.31 -26.37
C THR A 172 -5.82 -18.15 -27.88
N GLY A 173 -6.32 -17.05 -28.47
CA GLY A 173 -6.14 -16.73 -29.89
C GLY A 173 -4.80 -16.09 -30.26
N THR A 174 -3.98 -15.73 -29.27
CA THR A 174 -2.67 -15.08 -29.49
C THR A 174 -1.50 -16.04 -29.26
N THR A 175 -0.39 -15.82 -29.95
CA THR A 175 0.90 -16.51 -29.68
C THR A 175 1.75 -15.75 -28.66
N LEU A 176 1.16 -14.81 -27.93
CA LEU A 176 1.86 -13.94 -27.00
C LEU A 176 2.28 -14.72 -25.75
N SER A 177 3.36 -14.26 -25.11
CA SER A 177 3.65 -14.68 -23.74
C SER A 177 2.58 -14.14 -22.80
N ASN A 178 2.43 -14.75 -21.62
CA ASN A 178 1.49 -14.25 -20.61
C ASN A 178 1.78 -12.80 -20.22
N GLU A 179 3.05 -12.42 -20.08
CA GLU A 179 3.45 -11.05 -19.76
C GLU A 179 3.10 -10.06 -20.88
N ASP A 180 3.30 -10.43 -22.14
CA ASP A 180 2.94 -9.56 -23.27
C ASP A 180 1.43 -9.38 -23.39
N PHE A 181 0.66 -10.41 -23.08
CA PHE A 181 -0.79 -10.30 -22.99
C PHE A 181 -1.23 -9.37 -21.85
N LEU A 182 -0.59 -9.45 -20.68
CA LEU A 182 -0.84 -8.54 -19.56
C LEU A 182 -0.50 -7.08 -19.92
N ARG A 183 0.61 -6.82 -20.63
CA ARG A 183 0.94 -5.48 -21.17
C ARG A 183 -0.15 -4.95 -22.09
N GLN A 184 -0.74 -5.79 -22.93
CA GLN A 184 -1.84 -5.41 -23.80
C GLN A 184 -3.18 -5.18 -23.09
N CYS A 185 -3.35 -5.67 -21.85
CA CYS A 185 -4.58 -5.47 -21.10
C CYS A 185 -4.77 -4.01 -20.65
N GLU A 186 -3.71 -3.19 -20.65
CA GLU A 186 -3.75 -1.78 -20.20
C GLU A 186 -4.34 -1.65 -18.80
N VAL A 187 -3.78 -2.40 -17.83
CA VAL A 187 -4.29 -2.43 -16.47
C VAL A 187 -4.02 -1.10 -15.77
N LYS A 188 -5.08 -0.46 -15.29
CA LYS A 188 -5.05 0.80 -14.54
C LYS A 188 -5.52 0.54 -13.11
N LEU A 189 -4.72 0.93 -12.13
CA LEU A 189 -4.97 0.73 -10.71
C LEU A 189 -5.07 2.06 -9.99
N SER A 190 -6.01 2.19 -9.06
CA SER A 190 -6.18 3.38 -8.23
C SER A 190 -6.21 3.02 -6.75
N PHE A 191 -5.74 3.95 -5.93
CA PHE A 191 -5.75 3.85 -4.48
C PHE A 191 -6.68 4.91 -3.91
N ASP A 192 -7.66 4.47 -3.15
CA ASP A 192 -8.51 5.33 -2.36
C ASP A 192 -8.09 5.25 -0.90
N PHE A 193 -7.60 6.37 -0.40
CA PHE A 193 -7.16 6.52 0.99
C PHE A 193 -8.30 6.97 1.91
N ASP A 194 -9.48 7.30 1.40
CA ASP A 194 -10.68 7.44 2.24
C ASP A 194 -11.30 6.06 2.51
N VAL A 195 -10.63 5.28 3.35
CA VAL A 195 -11.04 3.92 3.72
C VAL A 195 -12.41 3.90 4.43
N GLU A 196 -12.77 4.98 5.11
CA GLU A 196 -14.06 5.04 5.81
C GLU A 196 -15.23 5.09 4.82
N ALA A 197 -15.06 5.75 3.67
CA ALA A 197 -16.05 5.75 2.59
C ALA A 197 -16.33 4.35 2.02
N HIS A 198 -15.39 3.42 2.14
CA HIS A 198 -15.48 2.04 1.63
C HIS A 198 -15.63 0.98 2.73
N PHE A 199 -15.90 1.39 3.97
CA PHE A 199 -15.79 0.51 5.15
C PHE A 199 -16.57 -0.80 5.01
N ASP A 200 -17.86 -0.73 4.68
CA ASP A 200 -18.72 -1.92 4.55
C ASP A 200 -18.21 -2.87 3.45
N ARG A 201 -17.69 -2.32 2.36
CA ARG A 201 -17.15 -3.09 1.24
C ARG A 201 -15.81 -3.75 1.61
N ILE A 202 -14.98 -3.07 2.39
CA ILE A 202 -13.73 -3.61 2.93
C ILE A 202 -14.04 -4.78 3.87
N VAL A 203 -14.98 -4.61 4.80
CA VAL A 203 -15.40 -5.69 5.71
C VAL A 203 -15.93 -6.88 4.92
N GLU A 204 -16.78 -6.64 3.91
CA GLU A 204 -17.26 -7.70 3.01
C GLU A 204 -16.10 -8.41 2.31
N LEU A 205 -15.12 -7.68 1.75
CA LEU A 205 -13.98 -8.26 1.05
C LEU A 205 -13.10 -9.08 2.00
N VAL A 206 -12.76 -8.53 3.18
CA VAL A 206 -11.94 -9.19 4.21
C VAL A 206 -12.58 -10.50 4.67
N ASN A 207 -13.90 -10.54 4.84
CA ASN A 207 -14.61 -11.73 5.31
C ASN A 207 -14.91 -12.74 4.20
N ARG A 208 -15.14 -12.30 2.95
CA ARG A 208 -15.48 -13.21 1.84
C ARG A 208 -14.26 -13.83 1.17
N SER A 209 -13.12 -13.13 1.16
CA SER A 209 -11.90 -13.63 0.53
C SER A 209 -11.21 -14.63 1.44
N ASN A 210 -11.20 -15.92 1.07
CA ASN A 210 -10.44 -16.92 1.82
C ASN A 210 -9.02 -17.01 1.27
N GLN A 211 -8.81 -17.67 0.13
CA GLN A 211 -7.47 -17.95 -0.41
C GLN A 211 -6.71 -16.71 -0.91
N LEU A 212 -7.38 -15.55 -0.99
CA LEU A 212 -6.77 -14.26 -1.35
C LEU A 212 -6.75 -13.26 -0.17
N ASN A 213 -7.04 -13.72 1.05
CA ASN A 213 -6.73 -12.99 2.27
C ASN A 213 -5.45 -13.60 2.85
N TYR A 214 -4.34 -12.90 2.68
CA TYR A 214 -3.00 -13.40 3.01
C TYR A 214 -2.76 -13.46 4.52
N THR A 215 -3.46 -12.66 5.32
CA THR A 215 -3.32 -12.68 6.79
C THR A 215 -4.40 -13.51 7.48
N LYS A 216 -5.49 -13.84 6.76
CA LYS A 216 -6.68 -14.56 7.24
C LYS A 216 -7.37 -13.90 8.45
N VAL A 217 -6.99 -12.67 8.81
CA VAL A 217 -7.62 -11.92 9.88
C VAL A 217 -9.02 -11.52 9.41
N ARG A 218 -10.05 -11.97 10.14
CA ARG A 218 -11.46 -11.75 9.87
C ARG A 218 -12.02 -10.62 10.72
N LEU A 219 -13.06 -9.96 10.21
CA LEU A 219 -13.82 -8.90 10.86
C LEU A 219 -15.26 -9.38 11.06
N GLU A 220 -15.42 -10.50 11.75
CA GLU A 220 -16.72 -11.19 11.91
C GLU A 220 -17.46 -10.79 13.20
N THR A 221 -16.76 -10.23 14.19
CA THR A 221 -17.34 -9.79 15.47
C THR A 221 -17.28 -8.28 15.63
N ASP A 222 -18.18 -7.72 16.44
CA ASP A 222 -18.21 -6.28 16.74
C ASP A 222 -16.90 -5.82 17.39
N GLU A 223 -16.25 -6.66 18.20
CA GLU A 223 -14.95 -6.37 18.82
C GLU A 223 -13.85 -6.28 17.76
N ALA A 224 -13.83 -7.18 16.77
CA ALA A 224 -12.84 -7.15 15.69
C ALA A 224 -13.02 -5.91 14.80
N ILE A 225 -14.28 -5.53 14.53
CA ILE A 225 -14.62 -4.31 13.78
C ILE A 225 -14.21 -3.06 14.57
N ALA A 226 -14.45 -3.03 15.88
CA ALA A 226 -14.07 -1.91 16.73
C ALA A 226 -12.54 -1.73 16.82
N ASP A 227 -11.80 -2.84 16.99
CA ASP A 227 -10.33 -2.84 17.00
C ASP A 227 -9.76 -2.41 15.64
N PHE A 228 -10.34 -2.87 14.53
CA PHE A 228 -9.97 -2.44 13.18
C PHE A 228 -10.17 -0.92 13.00
N ARG A 229 -11.31 -0.38 13.43
CA ARG A 229 -11.56 1.08 13.41
C ARG A 229 -10.58 1.85 14.28
N ALA A 230 -10.29 1.35 15.48
CA ALA A 230 -9.32 1.98 16.38
C ALA A 230 -7.92 2.04 15.74
N LYS A 231 -7.49 0.98 15.04
CA LYS A 231 -6.23 0.96 14.29
C LYS A 231 -6.21 1.98 13.16
N LEU A 232 -7.29 2.13 12.40
CA LEU A 232 -7.37 3.13 11.32
C LEU A 232 -7.14 4.58 11.78
N GLN A 233 -7.37 4.87 13.06
CA GLN A 233 -7.13 6.19 13.64
C GLN A 233 -5.68 6.43 14.08
N ARG A 234 -4.86 5.37 14.15
CA ARG A 234 -3.45 5.50 14.55
C ARG A 234 -2.62 6.15 13.46
N HIS A 235 -1.64 6.94 13.88
CA HIS A 235 -0.73 7.67 13.00
C HIS A 235 0.27 6.77 12.27
N ASP A 236 0.58 5.61 12.85
CA ASP A 236 1.48 4.58 12.33
C ASP A 236 0.76 3.54 11.46
N ILE A 237 -0.52 3.74 11.15
CA ILE A 237 -1.31 2.85 10.29
C ILE A 237 -1.56 3.51 8.94
N MET A 238 -1.04 2.89 7.88
CA MET A 238 -1.32 3.23 6.49
C MET A 238 -2.29 2.22 5.90
N SER A 239 -3.26 2.67 5.12
CA SER A 239 -4.24 1.78 4.47
C SER A 239 -4.82 2.41 3.22
N ALA A 240 -5.27 1.59 2.28
CA ALA A 240 -6.00 2.04 1.10
C ALA A 240 -6.95 0.94 0.59
N ALA A 241 -8.10 1.37 0.07
CA ALA A 241 -8.91 0.57 -0.84
C ALA A 241 -8.31 0.65 -2.24
N ILE A 242 -8.32 -0.46 -2.97
CA ILE A 242 -7.70 -0.57 -4.29
C ILE A 242 -8.77 -0.96 -5.30
N SER A 243 -8.86 -0.17 -6.37
CA SER A 243 -9.74 -0.42 -7.50
C SER A 243 -8.93 -0.57 -8.78
N ALA A 244 -9.43 -1.36 -9.72
CA ALA A 244 -8.74 -1.57 -10.99
C ALA A 244 -9.70 -1.66 -12.17
N ARG A 245 -9.21 -1.19 -13.32
CA ARG A 245 -9.85 -1.33 -14.63
C ARG A 245 -8.82 -1.82 -15.65
N ASP A 246 -9.26 -2.52 -16.67
CA ASP A 246 -8.44 -2.90 -17.82
C ASP A 246 -9.23 -2.62 -19.12
N ARG A 247 -8.67 -2.93 -20.29
CA ARG A 247 -9.34 -2.71 -21.59
C ARG A 247 -10.66 -3.46 -21.74
N TYR A 248 -10.94 -4.43 -20.87
CA TYR A 248 -12.16 -5.24 -20.90
C TYR A 248 -13.24 -4.68 -19.97
N GLY A 249 -12.91 -3.80 -19.03
CA GLY A 249 -13.89 -3.12 -18.19
C GLY A 249 -13.38 -2.72 -16.82
N ASP A 250 -14.31 -2.20 -16.02
CA ASP A 250 -14.09 -1.85 -14.62
C ASP A 250 -14.35 -3.05 -13.70
N HIS A 251 -13.39 -3.36 -12.83
CA HIS A 251 -13.46 -4.45 -11.87
C HIS A 251 -13.86 -3.98 -10.46
N GLY A 252 -14.03 -2.67 -10.27
CA GLY A 252 -14.36 -2.01 -9.02
C GLY A 252 -13.28 -2.21 -7.95
N MET A 253 -13.68 -2.15 -6.69
CA MET A 253 -12.79 -2.42 -5.57
C MET A 253 -12.37 -3.90 -5.55
N ILE A 254 -11.08 -4.13 -5.79
CA ILE A 254 -10.47 -5.46 -5.91
C ILE A 254 -9.48 -5.78 -4.80
N GLY A 255 -9.06 -4.82 -3.98
CA GLY A 255 -8.05 -5.05 -2.94
C GLY A 255 -8.14 -4.09 -1.77
N PHE A 256 -7.56 -4.49 -0.64
CA PHE A 256 -7.38 -3.64 0.53
C PHE A 256 -6.10 -4.03 1.26
N TYR A 257 -5.36 -3.03 1.75
CA TYR A 257 -4.27 -3.25 2.68
C TYR A 257 -4.37 -2.36 3.92
N MET A 258 -3.85 -2.88 5.03
CA MET A 258 -3.56 -2.13 6.24
C MET A 258 -2.15 -2.50 6.70
N GLN A 259 -1.31 -1.50 6.86
CA GLN A 259 0.11 -1.60 7.14
C GLN A 259 0.43 -0.81 8.40
N HIS A 260 1.11 -1.44 9.35
CA HIS A 260 1.78 -0.77 10.44
C HIS A 260 3.16 -0.32 9.98
N LYS A 261 3.33 0.99 9.82
CA LYS A 261 4.58 1.62 9.39
C LYS A 261 4.95 2.70 10.40
N ASP A 262 5.95 2.40 11.21
CA ASP A 262 6.61 3.35 12.10
C ASP A 262 8.13 3.35 11.81
N GLU A 263 8.90 4.05 12.65
CA GLU A 263 10.36 4.17 12.47
C GLU A 263 11.11 2.84 12.70
N ARG A 264 10.48 1.85 13.32
CA ARG A 264 11.05 0.53 13.71
C ARG A 264 10.46 -0.64 12.92
N GLN A 265 9.22 -0.52 12.47
CA GLN A 265 8.45 -1.62 11.90
C GLN A 265 7.79 -1.20 10.59
N ASN A 266 7.83 -2.11 9.63
CA ASN A 266 7.05 -2.02 8.42
C ASN A 266 6.37 -3.38 8.17
N ARG A 267 5.11 -3.53 8.56
CA ARG A 267 4.41 -4.82 8.59
C ARG A 267 2.97 -4.72 8.07
N LEU A 268 2.52 -5.70 7.29
CA LEU A 268 1.12 -5.83 6.90
C LEU A 268 0.27 -6.49 7.99
N ILE A 269 -0.82 -5.82 8.35
CA ILE A 269 -1.88 -6.32 9.24
C ILE A 269 -3.00 -6.97 8.41
N HIS A 270 -3.42 -6.30 7.34
CA HIS A 270 -4.39 -6.82 6.38
C HIS A 270 -3.81 -6.72 4.98
N TYR A 271 -3.94 -7.80 4.22
CA TYR A 271 -3.62 -7.82 2.79
C TYR A 271 -4.58 -8.78 2.10
N VAL A 272 -5.58 -8.22 1.41
CA VAL A 272 -6.69 -8.98 0.87
C VAL A 272 -7.07 -8.53 -0.53
N TRP A 273 -7.40 -9.51 -1.37
CA TRP A 273 -7.74 -9.33 -2.76
C TRP A 273 -9.01 -10.08 -3.15
N SER A 274 -9.66 -9.60 -4.20
CA SER A 274 -10.75 -10.29 -4.88
C SER A 274 -10.20 -11.20 -5.98
N CYS A 275 -10.96 -12.22 -6.36
CA CYS A 275 -10.55 -13.12 -7.46
C CYS A 275 -10.73 -12.52 -8.87
N ARG A 276 -11.22 -11.28 -9.01
CA ARG A 276 -11.61 -10.69 -10.31
C ARG A 276 -10.44 -10.49 -11.27
N MET A 277 -9.25 -10.19 -10.74
CA MET A 277 -8.04 -9.96 -11.53
C MET A 277 -6.85 -10.79 -11.01
N MET A 278 -7.14 -12.01 -10.55
CA MET A 278 -6.12 -12.95 -10.09
C MET A 278 -5.09 -13.22 -11.21
N ASN A 279 -3.83 -13.45 -10.84
CA ASN A 279 -2.71 -13.73 -11.76
C ASN A 279 -2.30 -12.56 -12.68
N ALA A 280 -2.80 -11.35 -12.43
CA ALA A 280 -2.36 -10.14 -13.13
C ALA A 280 -1.15 -9.45 -12.45
N GLY A 281 -0.67 -9.97 -11.32
CA GLY A 281 0.45 -9.41 -10.56
C GLY A 281 0.09 -8.20 -9.69
N LEU A 282 -1.20 -7.89 -9.53
CA LEU A 282 -1.65 -6.73 -8.75
C LEU A 282 -1.21 -6.83 -7.28
N GLU A 283 -1.26 -8.03 -6.73
CA GLU A 283 -0.83 -8.35 -5.37
C GLU A 283 0.67 -8.12 -5.19
N GLN A 284 1.48 -8.46 -6.18
CA GLN A 284 2.91 -8.17 -6.12
C GLN A 284 3.18 -6.66 -6.27
N TYR A 285 2.53 -6.03 -7.24
CA TYR A 285 2.74 -4.63 -7.58
C TYR A 285 2.48 -3.72 -6.39
N VAL A 286 1.35 -3.92 -5.70
CA VAL A 286 1.02 -3.13 -4.52
C VAL A 286 1.97 -3.43 -3.37
N TYR A 287 2.34 -4.69 -3.16
CA TYR A 287 3.27 -5.09 -2.10
C TYR A 287 4.64 -4.40 -2.26
N GLU A 288 5.18 -4.39 -3.48
CA GLU A 288 6.43 -3.67 -3.80
C GLU A 288 6.25 -2.16 -3.69
N ARG A 289 5.13 -1.60 -4.16
CA ARG A 289 4.81 -0.17 -4.08
C ARG A 289 4.83 0.35 -2.65
N ILE A 290 4.33 -0.43 -1.68
CA ILE A 290 4.26 -0.03 -0.27
C ILE A 290 5.54 -0.38 0.51
N GLY A 291 6.62 -0.75 -0.20
CA GLY A 291 7.95 -0.97 0.36
C GLY A 291 8.17 -2.39 0.89
N SER A 292 7.52 -3.39 0.31
CA SER A 292 7.68 -4.82 0.64
C SER A 292 7.66 -5.11 2.15
N PRO A 293 6.60 -4.67 2.87
CA PRO A 293 6.48 -4.84 4.32
C PRO A 293 6.55 -6.29 4.76
N ASP A 294 7.03 -6.54 5.98
CA ASP A 294 6.94 -7.85 6.61
C ASP A 294 5.50 -8.35 6.65
N ILE A 295 5.29 -9.63 6.34
CA ILE A 295 3.97 -10.25 6.40
C ILE A 295 4.12 -11.73 6.76
N THR A 296 3.31 -12.16 7.72
CA THR A 296 3.14 -13.59 8.01
C THR A 296 1.96 -14.11 7.19
N VAL A 297 2.26 -14.84 6.11
CA VAL A 297 1.22 -15.42 5.25
C VAL A 297 0.58 -16.62 5.95
N ALA A 298 -0.74 -16.61 6.06
CA ALA A 298 -1.53 -17.69 6.64
C ALA A 298 -2.10 -18.58 5.53
N GLU A 299 -1.51 -19.77 5.37
CA GLU A 299 -1.90 -20.76 4.37
C GLU A 299 -3.27 -21.41 4.65
N PRO A 300 -3.99 -21.91 3.63
CA PRO A 300 -3.62 -21.91 2.21
C PRO A 300 -3.96 -20.59 1.49
N VAL A 301 -3.05 -20.10 0.64
CA VAL A 301 -3.31 -19.01 -0.32
C VAL A 301 -3.33 -19.51 -1.77
N SER A 302 -4.05 -18.81 -2.65
CA SER A 302 -4.14 -19.21 -4.08
C SER A 302 -2.81 -19.03 -4.79
N ASN A 303 -2.10 -17.94 -4.50
CA ASN A 303 -0.84 -17.57 -5.12
C ASN A 303 0.12 -16.97 -4.09
N PRO A 304 1.45 -17.13 -4.25
CA PRO A 304 2.41 -16.32 -3.51
C PRO A 304 2.23 -14.83 -3.85
N ILE A 305 2.66 -13.94 -2.95
CA ILE A 305 2.56 -12.48 -3.17
C ILE A 305 3.43 -12.05 -4.36
N VAL A 306 4.66 -12.59 -4.46
CA VAL A 306 5.60 -12.31 -5.55
C VAL A 306 5.55 -13.48 -6.53
N THR A 307 5.18 -13.20 -7.77
CA THR A 307 4.94 -14.19 -8.83
C THR A 307 5.74 -13.91 -10.10
N PHE A 308 6.02 -12.64 -10.40
CA PHE A 308 6.73 -12.18 -11.58
C PHE A 308 8.12 -11.65 -11.21
N PRO A 309 9.11 -11.72 -12.11
CA PRO A 309 10.41 -11.07 -11.88
C PRO A 309 10.31 -9.54 -11.80
N LYS A 310 9.40 -8.94 -12.58
CA LYS A 310 9.13 -7.50 -12.61
C LYS A 310 7.73 -7.28 -13.17
N ILE A 311 7.07 -6.24 -12.69
CA ILE A 311 5.78 -5.79 -13.22
C ILE A 311 5.93 -4.45 -13.90
N ASP A 312 5.60 -4.40 -15.19
CA ASP A 312 5.67 -3.20 -16.02
C ASP A 312 4.40 -2.92 -16.84
N TRP A 313 3.31 -3.66 -16.57
CA TRP A 313 2.01 -3.54 -17.26
C TRP A 313 0.90 -2.89 -16.43
N ILE A 314 1.21 -2.38 -15.24
CA ILE A 314 0.24 -1.72 -14.35
C ILE A 314 0.54 -0.23 -14.30
N GLU A 315 -0.44 0.57 -14.68
CA GLU A 315 -0.44 2.03 -14.60
C GLU A 315 -1.21 2.48 -13.35
N GLU A 316 -0.61 3.33 -12.51
CA GLU A 316 -1.32 3.96 -11.39
C GLU A 316 -2.07 5.22 -11.87
N VAL A 317 -3.37 5.28 -11.60
CA VAL A 317 -4.26 6.41 -11.94
C VAL A 317 -4.91 6.98 -10.68
N ALA A 318 -5.34 8.24 -10.72
CA ALA A 318 -6.07 8.83 -9.58
C ALA A 318 -7.47 8.21 -9.43
N ALA A 319 -7.98 8.15 -8.20
CA ALA A 319 -9.26 7.48 -7.87
C ALA A 319 -10.48 8.05 -8.63
N ASN A 320 -10.41 9.30 -9.12
CA ASN A 320 -11.48 9.99 -9.86
C ASN A 320 -11.15 10.24 -11.33
N ASP A 321 -10.15 9.54 -11.88
CA ASP A 321 -9.65 9.82 -13.23
C ASP A 321 -10.39 9.04 -14.31
N ASP A 322 -11.44 9.68 -14.85
CA ASP A 322 -12.15 9.28 -16.07
C ASP A 322 -11.34 9.52 -17.37
N GLY A 323 -10.00 9.51 -17.31
CA GLY A 323 -9.17 9.27 -18.49
C GLY A 323 -8.11 10.32 -18.83
N GLY A 324 -7.33 10.79 -17.87
CA GLY A 324 -6.14 11.60 -18.13
C GLY A 324 -5.08 11.38 -17.06
N ALA A 325 -4.03 10.62 -17.41
CA ALA A 325 -2.88 10.31 -16.56
C ALA A 325 -2.59 11.43 -15.55
N SER A 326 -2.76 11.12 -14.26
CA SER A 326 -2.58 12.08 -13.18
C SER A 326 -1.19 12.72 -13.26
N ALA A 327 -1.15 14.06 -13.39
CA ALA A 327 0.09 14.85 -13.40
C ALA A 327 1.01 14.61 -12.19
N LEU A 328 0.50 13.98 -11.12
CA LEU A 328 1.24 13.56 -9.93
C LEU A 328 2.06 12.28 -10.13
N ALA A 329 1.66 11.38 -11.04
CA ALA A 329 2.34 10.09 -11.25
C ALA A 329 3.69 10.23 -11.98
N ALA A 330 3.91 11.34 -12.68
CA ALA A 330 5.10 11.59 -13.49
C ALA A 330 6.23 12.36 -12.76
N GLN A 331 5.97 12.91 -11.56
CA GLN A 331 6.92 13.79 -10.88
C GLN A 331 7.86 13.03 -9.95
N GLN A 332 9.15 13.34 -10.06
CA GLN A 332 10.21 12.76 -9.24
C GLN A 332 10.31 13.51 -7.91
N LEU A 333 9.85 12.87 -6.84
CA LEU A 333 9.76 13.46 -5.51
C LEU A 333 10.98 13.11 -4.64
N LEU A 334 11.42 14.06 -3.82
CA LEU A 334 12.34 13.81 -2.72
C LEU A 334 11.75 14.34 -1.43
N LEU A 335 11.78 13.54 -0.37
CA LEU A 335 11.39 13.96 0.97
C LEU A 335 12.60 13.88 1.89
N ILE A 336 12.84 14.94 2.66
CA ILE A 336 13.92 14.99 3.66
C ILE A 336 13.41 15.58 4.96
N GLY A 337 13.58 14.86 6.07
CA GLY A 337 13.21 15.39 7.37
C GLY A 337 12.72 14.39 8.42
N SER A 338 11.78 14.85 9.22
CA SER A 338 11.20 14.07 10.32
C SER A 338 10.34 12.88 9.85
N CYS A 339 10.03 11.98 10.79
CA CYS A 339 9.34 10.72 10.52
C CYS A 339 7.89 10.88 10.02
N ASP A 340 7.24 12.00 10.35
CA ASP A 340 5.95 12.44 9.82
C ASP A 340 5.91 12.48 8.28
N LEU A 341 7.03 12.80 7.63
CA LEU A 341 7.14 12.79 6.18
C LEU A 341 6.94 11.40 5.58
N SER A 342 7.23 10.32 6.30
CA SER A 342 6.99 8.95 5.82
C SER A 342 5.50 8.69 5.60
N ALA A 343 4.65 9.23 6.48
CA ALA A 343 3.20 9.14 6.36
C ALA A 343 2.67 10.02 5.23
N VAL A 344 3.22 11.23 5.06
CA VAL A 344 2.88 12.11 3.92
C VAL A 344 3.29 11.47 2.59
N ALA A 345 4.49 10.87 2.53
CA ALA A 345 5.04 10.21 1.34
C ALA A 345 4.14 9.09 0.81
N SER A 346 3.43 8.38 1.69
CA SER A 346 2.50 7.31 1.30
C SER A 346 1.36 7.78 0.40
N TYR A 347 1.05 9.08 0.41
CA TYR A 347 -0.02 9.71 -0.38
C TYR A 347 0.50 10.51 -1.58
N CYS A 348 1.80 10.53 -1.82
CA CYS A 348 2.44 11.26 -2.92
C CYS A 348 2.91 10.32 -4.04
N SER A 349 3.55 10.88 -5.08
CA SER A 349 4.04 10.17 -6.28
C SER A 349 4.78 8.84 -5.98
N ARG A 350 4.69 7.91 -6.93
CA ARG A 350 5.43 6.63 -6.90
C ARG A 350 6.94 6.84 -7.03
N ASP A 351 7.39 7.71 -7.93
CA ASP A 351 8.82 8.00 -8.10
C ASP A 351 9.29 8.94 -6.99
N ARG A 352 9.53 8.39 -5.80
CA ARG A 352 9.96 9.15 -4.63
C ARG A 352 11.20 8.57 -3.96
N ARG A 353 12.04 9.46 -3.42
CA ARG A 353 13.15 9.15 -2.52
C ARG A 353 12.85 9.68 -1.12
N GLU A 354 12.90 8.82 -0.12
CA GLU A 354 12.59 9.15 1.28
C GLU A 354 13.88 9.17 2.12
N TYR A 355 14.33 10.35 2.54
CA TYR A 355 15.41 10.56 3.50
C TYR A 355 14.83 11.06 4.82
N VAL A 356 14.09 10.18 5.49
CA VAL A 356 13.36 10.48 6.73
C VAL A 356 14.02 9.82 7.93
N ASN A 357 13.74 10.33 9.13
CA ASN A 357 14.21 9.69 10.35
C ASN A 357 13.72 8.23 10.43
N ALA A 358 14.61 7.34 10.84
CA ALA A 358 14.34 5.91 10.96
C ALA A 358 15.16 5.29 12.09
N VAL A 359 14.71 4.17 12.64
CA VAL A 359 15.48 3.42 13.64
C VAL A 359 16.37 2.39 12.95
N LYS A 360 17.69 2.54 13.11
CA LYS A 360 18.71 1.61 12.60
C LYS A 360 19.49 1.05 13.81
N ASN A 361 19.57 -0.27 13.93
CA ASN A 361 20.22 -0.95 15.08
C ASN A 361 19.73 -0.43 16.44
N ASP A 362 18.40 -0.31 16.59
CA ASP A 362 17.71 0.24 17.79
C ASP A 362 18.01 1.73 18.11
N ILE A 363 18.69 2.45 17.21
CA ILE A 363 19.07 3.83 17.39
C ILE A 363 18.35 4.69 16.35
N MET A 364 17.73 5.78 16.80
CA MET A 364 17.11 6.74 15.90
C MET A 364 18.17 7.48 15.08
N THR A 365 18.23 7.16 13.79
CA THR A 365 18.99 7.90 12.79
C THR A 365 18.18 9.12 12.36
N ARG A 366 18.84 10.28 12.32
CA ARG A 366 18.20 11.59 12.10
C ARG A 366 18.63 12.17 10.75
N CYS A 367 17.80 12.04 9.73
CA CYS A 367 18.03 12.65 8.42
C CYS A 367 17.66 14.14 8.40
N ASP A 368 16.85 14.59 9.36
CA ASP A 368 16.59 16.01 9.65
C ASP A 368 17.79 16.77 10.28
N ASP A 369 19.01 16.26 10.10
CA ASP A 369 20.25 16.80 10.65
C ASP A 369 20.87 17.83 9.68
N PHE A 370 21.25 19.00 10.19
CA PHE A 370 21.99 19.99 9.39
C PHE A 370 23.27 19.40 8.80
N GLY A 371 23.96 18.50 9.51
CA GLY A 371 25.10 17.75 9.00
C GLY A 371 24.76 16.87 7.80
N PHE A 372 23.58 16.24 7.77
CA PHE A 372 23.15 15.42 6.64
C PHE A 372 22.95 16.25 5.37
N ILE A 373 22.59 17.53 5.52
CA ILE A 373 22.38 18.45 4.39
C ILE A 373 23.67 19.21 4.02
N LEU A 374 24.46 19.64 5.02
CA LEU A 374 25.51 20.65 4.84
C LEU A 374 26.95 20.13 4.91
N ASN A 375 27.19 18.86 5.29
CA ASN A 375 28.54 18.33 5.25
C ASN A 375 29.11 18.34 3.82
N ASP A 376 30.44 18.41 3.72
CA ASP A 376 31.14 18.29 2.44
C ASP A 376 31.10 16.82 1.96
N PRO A 377 30.52 16.52 0.77
CA PRO A 377 30.47 15.16 0.25
C PRO A 377 31.83 14.50 0.09
N ALA A 378 32.89 15.25 -0.24
CA ALA A 378 34.23 14.71 -0.35
C ALA A 378 34.79 14.29 1.02
N LYS A 379 34.49 15.04 2.09
CA LYS A 379 34.88 14.68 3.46
C LYS A 379 34.11 13.48 3.96
N VAL A 380 32.79 13.41 3.75
CA VAL A 380 31.98 12.25 4.15
C VAL A 380 32.40 10.99 3.40
N ALA A 381 32.68 11.08 2.10
CA ALA A 381 33.17 9.95 1.31
C ALA A 381 34.52 9.42 1.82
N ALA A 382 35.43 10.30 2.24
CA ALA A 382 36.74 9.94 2.77
C ALA A 382 36.74 9.56 4.27
N SER A 383 35.64 9.86 4.98
CA SER A 383 35.56 9.66 6.43
C SER A 383 35.54 8.18 6.80
N SER A 384 36.44 7.76 7.68
CA SER A 384 36.41 6.43 8.27
C SER A 384 35.57 6.37 9.55
N VAL A 385 35.32 7.53 10.19
CA VAL A 385 34.57 7.61 11.45
C VAL A 385 33.06 7.48 11.23
N ILE A 386 32.51 8.02 10.13
CA ILE A 386 31.05 8.02 9.89
C ILE A 386 30.43 6.61 9.87
N GLU A 387 31.15 5.61 9.36
CA GLU A 387 30.70 4.20 9.32
C GLU A 387 30.66 3.54 10.71
N THR A 388 31.35 4.13 11.69
CA THR A 388 31.35 3.66 13.08
C THR A 388 30.32 4.39 13.94
N LEU A 389 29.75 5.50 13.43
CA LEU A 389 28.76 6.28 14.15
C LEU A 389 27.37 5.65 13.96
N PRO A 390 26.59 5.45 15.03
CA PRO A 390 25.20 5.04 14.91
C PRO A 390 24.31 6.24 14.55
N ALA A 391 24.52 6.79 13.36
CA ALA A 391 23.80 7.93 12.80
C ALA A 391 23.31 7.58 11.39
N TRP A 392 23.34 8.52 10.46
CA TRP A 392 23.14 8.27 9.03
C TRP A 392 24.44 7.75 8.41
N GLY A 393 24.31 6.91 7.37
CA GLY A 393 25.46 6.26 6.73
C GLY A 393 26.07 7.08 5.60
N ARG A 394 27.30 6.72 5.17
CA ARG A 394 27.96 7.36 4.04
C ARG A 394 27.13 7.24 2.75
N ASP A 395 26.66 6.04 2.45
CA ASP A 395 25.94 5.76 1.21
C ASP A 395 24.61 6.50 1.13
N GLU A 396 23.87 6.56 2.24
CA GLU A 396 22.62 7.29 2.36
C GLU A 396 22.82 8.81 2.16
N PHE A 397 23.87 9.37 2.77
CA PHE A 397 24.25 10.77 2.57
C PHE A 397 24.62 11.05 1.11
N LEU A 398 25.49 10.24 0.51
CA LEU A 398 25.95 10.44 -0.87
C LEU A 398 24.82 10.21 -1.89
N ASP A 399 23.88 9.31 -1.59
CA ASP A 399 22.67 9.09 -2.37
C ASP A 399 21.77 10.35 -2.35
N PHE A 400 21.50 10.94 -1.18
CA PHE A 400 20.74 12.20 -1.08
C PHE A 400 21.35 13.31 -1.94
N HIS A 401 22.65 13.55 -1.82
CA HIS A 401 23.35 14.59 -2.58
C HIS A 401 23.39 14.32 -4.09
N ARG A 402 23.34 13.05 -4.50
CA ARG A 402 23.23 12.66 -5.91
C ARG A 402 21.81 12.82 -6.43
N GLU A 403 20.80 12.51 -5.62
CA GLU A 403 19.40 12.49 -6.02
C GLU A 403 18.77 13.89 -6.03
N LEU A 404 19.11 14.76 -5.08
CA LEU A 404 18.58 16.13 -4.99
C LEU A 404 18.56 16.95 -6.32
N PRO A 405 19.64 16.98 -7.14
CA PRO A 405 19.64 17.74 -8.40
C PRO A 405 18.76 17.15 -9.51
N GLN A 406 18.18 15.97 -9.31
CA GLN A 406 17.39 15.26 -10.33
C GLN A 406 15.88 15.43 -10.13
N ARG A 407 15.44 15.98 -9.00
CA ARG A 407 14.06 15.84 -8.50
C ARG A 407 13.22 17.07 -8.84
N ASP A 408 12.00 16.84 -9.31
CA ASP A 408 11.05 17.90 -9.69
C ASP A 408 10.40 18.57 -8.48
N VAL A 409 10.26 17.81 -7.40
CA VAL A 409 9.64 18.28 -6.16
C VAL A 409 10.48 17.84 -4.97
N VAL A 410 10.68 18.75 -4.02
CA VAL A 410 11.38 18.45 -2.76
C VAL A 410 10.49 18.88 -1.59
N ILE A 411 10.24 17.98 -0.64
CA ILE A 411 9.51 18.27 0.60
C ILE A 411 10.50 18.21 1.77
N ILE A 412 10.55 19.28 2.56
CA ILE A 412 11.52 19.49 3.64
C ILE A 412 10.78 19.66 4.97
N SER A 413 11.17 18.90 6.00
CA SER A 413 10.71 19.08 7.38
C SER A 413 11.88 19.06 8.37
N LEU A 414 12.22 20.22 8.95
CA LEU A 414 13.44 20.40 9.75
C LEU A 414 13.19 21.01 11.14
N SER A 415 11.95 21.01 11.63
CA SER A 415 11.59 21.62 12.92
C SER A 415 12.40 21.05 14.09
N ALA A 416 12.67 19.74 14.07
CA ALA A 416 13.45 19.06 15.09
C ALA A 416 14.97 19.28 14.97
N ALA A 417 15.47 19.82 13.85
CA ALA A 417 16.87 20.21 13.66
C ALA A 417 17.33 21.29 14.63
N LEU A 418 16.39 22.09 15.14
CA LEU A 418 16.66 23.11 16.14
C LEU A 418 16.93 22.53 17.55
N ARG A 419 16.83 21.21 17.73
CA ARG A 419 17.04 20.53 19.03
C ARG A 419 18.35 19.76 19.05
N GLY A 420 18.86 19.52 20.26
CA GLY A 420 20.09 18.74 20.46
C GLY A 420 21.37 19.55 20.30
N ALA A 421 22.49 18.83 20.48
CA ALA A 421 23.86 19.31 20.32
C ALA A 421 24.46 18.77 19.01
N HIS A 422 25.72 19.10 18.73
CA HIS A 422 26.44 18.60 17.56
C HIS A 422 27.74 17.93 17.97
N LEU A 423 28.09 16.88 17.25
CA LEU A 423 29.35 16.18 17.29
C LEU A 423 30.13 16.55 16.03
N VAL A 424 31.43 16.78 16.17
CA VAL A 424 32.38 16.94 15.06
C VAL A 424 33.44 15.86 15.20
N THR A 425 33.58 15.03 14.17
CA THR A 425 34.59 13.96 14.10
C THR A 425 35.99 14.51 13.81
N SER A 426 37.01 13.67 13.94
CA SER A 426 38.40 14.03 13.65
C SER A 426 38.66 14.31 12.16
N ASP A 427 37.84 13.74 11.28
CA ASP A 427 37.84 13.94 9.84
C ASP A 427 36.80 14.98 9.38
N ASP A 428 36.40 15.88 10.31
CA ASP A 428 35.61 17.08 10.02
C ASP A 428 34.18 16.80 9.51
N VAL A 429 33.58 15.67 9.90
CA VAL A 429 32.16 15.36 9.67
C VAL A 429 31.33 15.80 10.87
N VAL A 430 30.22 16.47 10.61
CA VAL A 430 29.30 16.96 11.64
C VAL A 430 28.07 16.07 11.73
N VAL A 431 27.69 15.67 12.94
CA VAL A 431 26.48 14.88 13.21
C VAL A 431 25.72 15.47 14.39
N ARG A 432 24.39 15.55 14.33
CA ARG A 432 23.56 16.03 15.43
C ARG A 432 23.39 14.96 16.51
N VAL A 433 23.58 15.36 17.76
CA VAL A 433 23.32 14.57 18.96
C VAL A 433 21.93 14.94 19.50
N HIS A 434 20.91 14.21 19.04
CA HIS A 434 19.53 14.39 19.49
C HIS A 434 19.19 13.45 20.66
N PRO A 435 18.40 13.89 21.67
CA PRO A 435 17.95 13.09 22.81
C PRO A 435 17.39 11.71 22.45
N ASN A 436 16.49 11.66 21.47
CA ASN A 436 15.93 10.42 20.93
C ASN A 436 16.79 10.03 19.72
N GLY A 437 17.74 9.10 19.93
CA GLY A 437 18.75 8.69 18.95
C GLY A 437 20.16 8.61 19.53
N LEU A 438 21.11 9.20 18.83
CA LEU A 438 22.53 9.19 19.21
C LEU A 438 22.76 9.64 20.66
N GLY A 439 22.00 10.61 21.19
CA GLY A 439 22.12 11.05 22.58
C GLY A 439 21.87 9.94 23.60
N GLU A 440 20.71 9.29 23.53
CA GLU A 440 20.35 8.16 24.42
C GLU A 440 21.32 6.98 24.28
N HIS A 441 21.75 6.67 23.05
CA HIS A 441 22.72 5.61 22.82
C HIS A 441 24.06 5.92 23.51
N ILE A 442 24.56 7.16 23.38
CA ILE A 442 25.80 7.56 24.02
C ILE A 442 25.66 7.61 25.54
N ASP A 443 24.52 8.06 26.09
CA ASP A 443 24.26 8.05 27.53
C ASP A 443 24.31 6.61 28.09
N ALA A 444 23.79 5.64 27.34
CA ALA A 444 23.83 4.23 27.70
C ALA A 444 25.24 3.61 27.52
N HIS A 445 26.03 4.12 26.58
CA HIS A 445 27.34 3.58 26.21
C HIS A 445 28.44 4.67 26.13
N PRO A 446 28.76 5.35 27.25
CA PRO A 446 29.67 6.51 27.23
C PRO A 446 31.15 6.16 26.96
N TRP A 447 31.45 4.86 26.81
CA TRP A 447 32.80 4.31 26.61
C TRP A 447 33.04 3.81 25.19
N GLU A 448 32.08 3.97 24.28
CA GLU A 448 32.18 3.51 22.89
C GLU A 448 33.40 4.09 22.18
N GLU A 449 34.10 3.24 21.42
CA GLU A 449 35.36 3.62 20.76
C GLU A 449 35.14 4.73 19.72
N PHE A 450 33.99 4.74 19.05
CA PHE A 450 33.64 5.78 18.06
C PHE A 450 33.62 7.19 18.68
N LEU A 451 33.48 7.32 19.99
CA LEU A 451 33.49 8.62 20.69
C LEU A 451 34.89 9.20 20.85
N ALA A 452 35.94 8.38 20.79
CA ALA A 452 37.33 8.81 20.95
C ALA A 452 37.74 9.93 19.97
N PRO A 453 37.47 9.84 18.66
CA PRO A 453 37.82 10.89 17.69
C PRO A 453 36.88 12.12 17.69
N CYS A 454 35.91 12.21 18.60
CA CYS A 454 34.80 13.16 18.49
C CYS A 454 34.85 14.32 19.51
N SER A 455 34.43 15.51 19.06
CA SER A 455 34.27 16.72 19.89
C SER A 455 32.82 17.26 19.85
N PHE A 456 32.34 17.81 20.96
CA PHE A 456 30.93 18.20 21.12
C PHE A 456 30.75 19.71 21.23
N TYR A 457 29.67 20.21 20.63
CA TYR A 457 29.34 21.63 20.55
C TYR A 457 27.84 21.88 20.75
N GLY A 458 27.52 22.88 21.56
CA GLY A 458 26.19 23.41 21.76
C GLY A 458 26.03 24.71 20.99
N LEU A 459 24.89 24.86 20.33
CA LEU A 459 24.52 26.07 19.59
C LEU A 459 23.30 26.72 20.23
N ASP A 460 23.30 28.05 20.29
CA ASP A 460 22.10 28.80 20.64
C ASP A 460 21.08 28.81 19.48
N LEU A 461 19.89 29.35 19.73
CA LEU A 461 18.83 29.37 18.73
C LEU A 461 19.21 30.19 17.49
N THR A 462 19.87 31.33 17.66
CA THR A 462 20.31 32.19 16.55
C THR A 462 21.26 31.45 15.61
N GLN A 463 22.24 30.74 16.17
CA GLN A 463 23.19 29.91 15.41
C GLN A 463 22.47 28.77 14.68
N LYS A 464 21.49 28.12 15.30
CA LYS A 464 20.71 27.05 14.67
C LYS A 464 19.80 27.56 13.55
N LEU A 465 19.20 28.74 13.71
CA LEU A 465 18.42 29.39 12.64
C LEU A 465 19.32 29.81 11.47
N ALA A 466 20.58 30.19 11.71
CA ALA A 466 21.54 30.43 10.65
C ALA A 466 21.87 29.15 9.86
N LEU A 467 22.03 28.01 10.55
CA LEU A 467 22.20 26.71 9.88
C LEU A 467 20.96 26.29 9.10
N LEU A 468 19.75 26.55 9.62
CA LEU A 468 18.50 26.29 8.91
C LEU A 468 18.43 27.07 7.59
N ASN A 469 18.75 28.36 7.61
CA ASN A 469 18.80 29.18 6.39
C ASN A 469 19.87 28.67 5.41
N GLU A 470 21.05 28.30 5.90
CA GLU A 470 22.10 27.74 5.03
C GLU A 470 21.68 26.38 4.44
N SER A 471 20.95 25.54 5.18
CA SER A 471 20.36 24.31 4.64
C SER A 471 19.38 24.61 3.51
N PHE A 472 18.53 25.63 3.65
CA PHE A 472 17.67 26.06 2.56
C PHE A 472 18.47 26.63 1.38
N ASP A 473 19.51 27.43 1.62
CA ASP A 473 20.39 27.95 0.57
C ASP A 473 21.19 26.85 -0.14
N HIS A 474 21.56 25.77 0.58
CA HIS A 474 22.16 24.58 -0.03
C HIS A 474 21.15 23.90 -0.96
N VAL A 475 19.93 23.60 -0.49
CA VAL A 475 18.90 22.99 -1.33
C VAL A 475 18.60 23.86 -2.54
N ARG A 476 18.48 25.19 -2.37
CA ARG A 476 18.24 26.13 -3.46
C ARG A 476 19.34 26.13 -4.52
N ARG A 477 20.60 25.94 -4.12
CA ARG A 477 21.75 25.88 -5.05
C ARG A 477 21.86 24.54 -5.77
N THR A 478 21.41 23.46 -5.13
CA THR A 478 21.66 22.09 -5.59
C THR A 478 20.45 21.47 -6.31
N ALA A 479 19.22 21.81 -5.91
CA ALA A 479 18.01 21.26 -6.50
C ALA A 479 17.91 21.58 -8.00
N LYS A 480 17.16 20.73 -8.73
CA LYS A 480 16.89 20.91 -10.15
C LYS A 480 16.31 22.33 -10.38
N PRO A 481 16.79 23.10 -11.38
CA PRO A 481 16.19 24.38 -11.72
C PRO A 481 14.69 24.24 -12.02
N GLY A 482 13.86 25.09 -11.40
CA GLY A 482 12.40 25.03 -11.51
C GLY A 482 11.72 23.99 -10.62
N ALA A 483 12.47 23.23 -9.83
CA ALA A 483 11.90 22.30 -8.86
C ALA A 483 11.03 23.03 -7.84
N GLN A 484 9.89 22.45 -7.50
CA GLN A 484 8.99 22.98 -6.49
C GLN A 484 9.43 22.49 -5.10
N ILE A 485 9.76 23.42 -4.21
CA ILE A 485 10.25 23.11 -2.87
C ILE A 485 9.15 23.41 -1.85
N PHE A 486 8.73 22.41 -1.07
CA PHE A 486 7.74 22.54 -0.02
C PHE A 486 8.42 22.46 1.35
N VAL A 487 8.29 23.50 2.17
CA VAL A 487 8.81 23.52 3.54
C VAL A 487 7.66 23.37 4.51
N LEU A 488 7.63 22.24 5.22
CA LEU A 488 6.63 21.97 6.24
C LEU A 488 6.90 22.80 7.49
N GLY A 489 5.87 23.48 7.98
CA GLY A 489 5.87 24.06 9.31
C GLY A 489 5.76 23.00 10.41
N ALA A 490 5.70 23.47 11.64
CA ALA A 490 5.39 22.68 12.82
C ALA A 490 4.04 23.10 13.42
N ASN A 491 3.36 22.18 14.09
CA ASN A 491 2.16 22.48 14.85
C ASN A 491 2.50 23.39 16.06
N THR A 492 1.74 24.48 16.24
CA THR A 492 1.89 25.37 17.41
C THR A 492 0.69 25.30 18.36
N ARG A 493 -0.30 24.46 18.05
CA ARG A 493 -1.56 24.31 18.81
C ARG A 493 -1.51 23.14 19.76
N ASP A 494 -2.24 23.23 20.86
CA ASP A 494 -2.35 22.10 21.80
C ASP A 494 -3.10 20.91 21.18
N ALA A 495 -2.56 19.72 21.40
CA ALA A 495 -3.19 18.44 21.10
C ALA A 495 -3.90 17.92 22.37
N ALA A 496 -3.84 16.60 22.64
CA ALA A 496 -4.34 16.02 23.89
C ALA A 496 -3.58 16.55 25.13
N MET A 497 -2.30 16.87 24.98
CA MET A 497 -1.45 17.49 26.00
C MET A 497 -1.01 18.89 25.54
N PRO A 498 -0.90 19.87 26.46
CA PRO A 498 -0.46 21.21 26.10
C PRO A 498 1.03 21.25 25.77
N LEU A 499 1.39 22.02 24.73
CA LEU A 499 2.80 22.30 24.42
C LEU A 499 3.43 23.15 25.53
N SER A 500 4.69 22.86 25.86
CA SER A 500 5.46 23.73 26.75
C SER A 500 5.64 25.12 26.12
N ALA A 501 5.77 26.16 26.95
CA ALA A 501 5.97 27.53 26.46
C ALA A 501 7.22 27.62 25.56
N THR A 502 8.31 26.96 25.98
CA THR A 502 9.57 26.90 25.23
C THR A 502 9.41 26.19 23.89
N ASP A 503 8.69 25.07 23.84
CA ASP A 503 8.47 24.35 22.59
C ASP A 503 7.58 25.14 21.64
N ARG A 504 6.53 25.79 22.15
CA ARG A 504 5.66 26.64 21.36
C ARG A 504 6.42 27.83 20.77
N GLU A 505 7.25 28.51 21.57
CA GLU A 505 8.09 29.61 21.10
C GLU A 505 9.07 29.14 20.01
N LEU A 506 9.69 27.97 20.22
CA LEU A 506 10.61 27.38 19.24
C LEU A 506 9.90 27.06 17.91
N MET A 507 8.74 26.40 17.95
CA MET A 507 7.97 26.04 16.75
C MET A 507 7.39 27.28 16.05
N THR A 508 6.95 28.28 16.82
CA THR A 508 6.49 29.56 16.27
C THR A 508 7.62 30.28 15.54
N THR A 509 8.82 30.31 16.14
CA THR A 509 10.01 30.92 15.53
C THR A 509 10.43 30.15 14.27
N TYR A 510 10.44 28.82 14.32
CA TYR A 510 10.69 27.97 13.15
C TYR A 510 9.74 28.30 12.00
N ASN A 511 8.44 28.33 12.27
CA ASN A 511 7.40 28.64 11.29
C ASN A 511 7.62 30.01 10.65
N ALA A 512 7.88 31.04 11.46
CA ALA A 512 8.10 32.39 10.97
C ALA A 512 9.33 32.47 10.04
N VAL A 513 10.42 31.76 10.36
CA VAL A 513 11.63 31.73 9.52
C VAL A 513 11.36 30.98 8.22
N CYS A 514 10.68 29.82 8.26
CA CYS A 514 10.32 29.07 7.07
C CYS A 514 9.40 29.87 6.14
N GLU A 515 8.36 30.50 6.68
CA GLU A 515 7.44 31.35 5.93
C GLU A 515 8.17 32.54 5.30
N ALA A 516 9.00 33.25 6.07
CA ALA A 516 9.76 34.39 5.58
C ALA A 516 10.78 34.01 4.50
N TYR A 517 11.41 32.83 4.60
CA TYR A 517 12.35 32.33 3.60
C TYR A 517 11.65 31.98 2.28
N CYS A 518 10.47 31.34 2.36
CA CYS A 518 9.72 30.91 1.17
C CYS A 518 9.03 32.09 0.46
N ALA A 519 8.50 33.07 1.22
CA ALA A 519 7.68 34.16 0.68
C ALA A 519 8.22 34.90 -0.57
N PRO A 520 9.52 35.21 -0.70
CA PRO A 520 10.03 35.91 -1.89
C PRO A 520 10.36 34.99 -3.08
N LEU A 521 10.21 33.67 -2.96
CA LEU A 521 10.65 32.69 -3.96
C LEU A 521 9.43 32.00 -4.58
N ALA A 522 9.25 32.09 -5.89
CA ALA A 522 8.04 31.60 -6.58
C ALA A 522 7.89 30.07 -6.53
N ASP A 523 9.03 29.38 -6.47
CA ASP A 523 9.24 27.95 -6.50
C ASP A 523 9.42 27.35 -5.09
N TRP A 524 9.26 28.15 -4.03
CA TRP A 524 9.26 27.69 -2.63
C TRP A 524 7.92 27.95 -1.95
N HIS A 525 7.41 26.92 -1.30
CA HIS A 525 6.07 26.88 -0.74
C HIS A 525 6.12 26.55 0.75
N TYR A 526 5.71 27.49 1.59
CA TYR A 526 5.49 27.19 3.00
C TYR A 526 4.15 26.46 3.18
N VAL A 527 4.18 25.35 3.94
CA VAL A 527 2.99 24.57 4.30
C VAL A 527 2.73 24.72 5.80
N SER A 528 1.74 25.55 6.13
CA SER A 528 1.32 25.76 7.52
C SER A 528 0.53 24.56 8.02
N ILE A 529 1.12 23.79 8.93
CA ILE A 529 0.44 22.67 9.59
C ILE A 529 -0.80 23.15 10.36
N ASP A 530 -0.72 24.32 11.00
CA ASP A 530 -1.83 24.85 11.77
C ASP A 530 -3.05 25.22 10.91
N ALA A 531 -2.83 25.53 9.63
CA ALA A 531 -3.89 25.82 8.66
C ALA A 531 -4.41 24.56 7.94
N VAL A 532 -3.52 23.60 7.64
CA VAL A 532 -3.85 22.42 6.82
C VAL A 532 -4.43 21.28 7.65
N VAL A 533 -3.92 21.06 8.87
CA VAL A 533 -4.33 19.95 9.72
C VAL A 533 -5.42 20.40 10.69
N PRO A 534 -6.63 19.82 10.66
CA PRO A 534 -7.67 20.11 11.65
C PRO A 534 -7.21 19.76 13.07
N LYS A 535 -7.66 20.51 14.08
CA LYS A 535 -7.16 20.38 15.45
C LYS A 535 -7.49 19.00 16.06
N GLU A 536 -8.63 18.45 15.70
CA GLU A 536 -9.10 17.12 16.08
C GLU A 536 -8.23 15.98 15.52
N GLN A 537 -7.39 16.26 14.52
CA GLN A 537 -6.47 15.30 13.92
C GLN A 537 -5.05 15.38 14.55
N LEU A 538 -4.86 16.22 15.58
CA LEU A 538 -3.59 16.27 16.33
C LEU A 538 -3.53 15.14 17.35
N VAL A 539 -2.50 14.30 17.28
CA VAL A 539 -2.27 13.23 18.26
C VAL A 539 -1.43 13.76 19.42
N ASP A 540 -0.30 14.38 19.10
CA ASP A 540 0.60 15.02 20.06
C ASP A 540 1.27 16.28 19.46
N ASP A 541 2.40 16.71 20.03
CA ASP A 541 3.14 17.89 19.57
C ASP A 541 3.79 17.72 18.18
N ARG A 542 3.90 16.48 17.69
CA ARG A 542 4.68 16.12 16.50
C ARG A 542 3.97 15.16 15.53
N HIS A 543 2.93 14.46 15.98
CA HIS A 543 2.23 13.46 15.19
C HIS A 543 0.77 13.85 14.95
N TYR A 544 0.28 13.49 13.78
CA TYR A 544 -1.10 13.68 13.36
C TYR A 544 -1.74 12.31 13.09
N THR A 545 -3.05 12.24 13.10
CA THR A 545 -3.75 11.04 12.63
C THR A 545 -3.46 10.84 11.15
N ARG A 546 -3.83 9.65 10.65
CA ARG A 546 -3.82 9.34 9.22
C ARG A 546 -4.53 10.41 8.37
N ILE A 547 -5.68 10.91 8.83
CA ILE A 547 -6.45 11.96 8.16
C ILE A 547 -5.67 13.28 8.16
N GLY A 548 -4.98 13.61 9.26
CA GLY A 548 -4.11 14.78 9.33
C GLY A 548 -2.98 14.73 8.30
N TYR A 549 -2.27 13.60 8.18
CA TYR A 549 -1.24 13.43 7.15
C TYR A 549 -1.81 13.45 5.73
N PHE A 550 -2.97 12.85 5.52
CA PHE A 550 -3.66 12.88 4.23
C PHE A 550 -4.03 14.32 3.81
N ALA A 551 -4.43 15.18 4.76
CA ALA A 551 -4.70 16.59 4.50
C ALA A 551 -3.44 17.34 4.04
N ILE A 552 -2.29 17.08 4.68
CA ILE A 552 -0.98 17.64 4.27
C ILE A 552 -0.66 17.21 2.84
N ALA A 553 -0.74 15.92 2.56
CA ALA A 553 -0.44 15.39 1.23
C ALA A 553 -1.39 15.93 0.16
N THR A 554 -2.68 16.07 0.48
CA THR A 554 -3.68 16.62 -0.44
C THR A 554 -3.38 18.07 -0.78
N ASP A 555 -3.03 18.90 0.21
CA ASP A 555 -2.65 20.30 -0.04
C ASP A 555 -1.39 20.40 -0.91
N ILE A 556 -0.36 19.59 -0.62
CA ILE A 556 0.87 19.54 -1.42
C ILE A 556 0.56 19.07 -2.84
N ASN A 557 -0.15 17.96 -2.99
CA ASN A 557 -0.48 17.39 -4.30
C ASN A 557 -1.31 18.35 -5.16
N ARG A 558 -2.23 19.11 -4.55
CA ARG A 558 -3.00 20.16 -5.22
C ARG A 558 -2.08 21.27 -5.74
N ARG A 559 -1.18 21.78 -4.90
CA ARG A 559 -0.22 22.84 -5.29
C ARG A 559 0.76 22.36 -6.35
N ILE A 560 1.18 21.09 -6.28
CA ILE A 560 1.99 20.44 -7.33
C ILE A 560 1.23 20.43 -8.67
N ALA A 561 -0.04 20.02 -8.66
CA ALA A 561 -0.87 20.00 -9.87
C ALA A 561 -1.06 21.41 -10.45
N GLU A 562 -1.22 22.43 -9.60
CA GLU A 562 -1.30 23.84 -10.00
C GLU A 562 0.01 24.35 -10.64
N ALA A 563 1.16 23.83 -10.20
CA ALA A 563 2.48 24.19 -10.71
C ALA A 563 2.92 23.39 -11.96
N ALA A 564 2.29 22.25 -12.26
CA ALA A 564 2.68 21.35 -13.35
C ALA A 564 2.84 22.02 -14.74
N PRO A 565 1.97 22.97 -15.17
CA PRO A 565 2.15 23.66 -16.45
C PRO A 565 3.44 24.49 -16.53
N ALA A 566 3.94 24.99 -15.40
CA ALA A 566 5.19 25.73 -15.32
C ALA A 566 6.42 24.80 -15.34
N ILE A 567 6.29 23.60 -14.77
CA ILE A 567 7.35 22.57 -14.77
C ILE A 567 7.56 22.02 -16.20
N GLU A 568 6.47 21.73 -16.92
CA GLU A 568 6.54 21.26 -18.31
C GLU A 568 7.09 22.34 -19.27
N ALA A 569 6.72 23.60 -19.07
CA ALA A 569 7.20 24.73 -19.87
C ALA A 569 8.67 25.10 -19.61
N ALA A 570 9.24 24.72 -18.47
CA ALA A 570 10.64 24.96 -18.11
C ALA A 570 11.63 23.98 -18.78
N GLY A 571 11.13 23.04 -19.61
CA GLY A 571 11.95 22.12 -20.39
C GLY A 571 13.09 22.82 -21.14
N GLU A 572 14.31 22.37 -20.86
CA GLU A 572 15.58 22.84 -21.47
C GLU A 572 15.93 24.33 -21.31
N ALA A 573 15.54 24.97 -20.20
CA ALA A 573 16.18 26.23 -19.82
C ALA A 573 17.66 25.98 -19.44
N PRO A 574 18.63 26.73 -20.00
CA PRO A 574 20.04 26.52 -19.69
C PRO A 574 20.31 26.71 -18.20
N HIS A 575 21.13 25.81 -17.62
CA HIS A 575 21.61 25.86 -16.23
C HIS A 575 21.85 27.31 -15.79
N ALA A 576 20.94 27.86 -14.99
CA ALA A 576 21.21 29.11 -14.30
C ALA A 576 22.42 28.86 -13.41
N ALA A 577 23.51 29.57 -13.68
CA ALA A 577 24.79 29.39 -13.03
C ALA A 577 24.60 29.29 -11.51
N ALA A 578 25.11 28.21 -10.91
CA ALA A 578 25.17 28.02 -9.48
C ALA A 578 25.61 29.32 -8.81
N ALA A 579 24.78 29.85 -7.93
CA ALA A 579 25.06 31.11 -7.24
C ALA A 579 26.46 31.03 -6.63
N SER A 580 27.35 31.89 -7.12
CA SER A 580 28.75 32.00 -6.72
C SER A 580 28.85 32.57 -5.30
N GLY A 581 28.51 31.75 -4.31
CA GLY A 581 28.79 31.98 -2.90
C GLY A 581 30.10 31.31 -2.51
N ARG A 582 30.82 31.88 -1.54
CA ARG A 582 31.91 31.17 -0.86
C ARG A 582 31.37 29.83 -0.33
N PRO A 583 32.12 28.71 -0.41
CA PRO A 583 31.69 27.47 0.21
C PRO A 583 31.47 27.71 1.71
N PHE A 584 30.27 27.36 2.19
CA PHE A 584 29.94 27.42 3.60
C PHE A 584 30.76 26.38 4.35
N ASP A 585 31.40 26.79 5.44
CA ASP A 585 32.21 25.90 6.26
C ASP A 585 31.39 25.51 7.50
N LEU A 586 30.68 24.39 7.40
CA LEU A 586 29.85 23.84 8.47
C LEU A 586 30.66 23.59 9.74
N VAL A 587 31.85 23.01 9.61
CA VAL A 587 32.70 22.70 10.76
C VAL A 587 33.10 23.97 11.51
N LYS A 588 33.48 25.02 10.77
CA LYS A 588 33.79 26.32 11.37
C LYS A 588 32.57 26.93 12.07
N ALA A 589 31.38 26.83 11.47
CA ALA A 589 30.14 27.31 12.08
C ALA A 589 29.82 26.57 13.39
N ILE A 590 29.95 25.23 13.41
CA ILE A 590 29.77 24.43 14.63
C ILE A 590 30.80 24.76 15.70
N ARG A 591 32.08 24.89 15.31
CA ARG A 591 33.18 25.22 16.25
C ARG A 591 33.09 26.62 16.85
N ALA A 592 32.32 27.53 16.25
CA ALA A 592 32.02 28.84 16.83
C ALA A 592 31.01 28.78 17.99
N GLY A 593 30.33 27.63 18.17
CA GLY A 593 29.46 27.35 19.30
C GLY A 593 30.21 27.09 20.61
N GLN A 594 29.43 26.85 21.67
CA GLN A 594 29.98 26.48 22.96
C GLN A 594 30.53 25.05 22.90
N ARG A 595 31.83 24.87 23.11
CA ARG A 595 32.41 23.53 23.29
C ARG A 595 31.85 22.88 24.55
N LEU A 596 31.27 21.70 24.41
CA LEU A 596 30.68 20.95 25.51
C LEU A 596 31.67 19.93 26.05
N SER A 597 31.66 19.74 27.37
CA SER A 597 32.40 18.64 27.99
C SER A 597 31.67 17.33 27.75
N ARG A 598 32.42 16.22 27.74
CA ARG A 598 31.81 14.87 27.75
C ARG A 598 30.81 14.70 28.89
N PHE A 599 31.06 15.29 30.06
CA PHE A 599 30.11 15.26 31.17
C PHE A 599 28.82 16.07 30.92
N THR A 600 28.88 17.15 30.13
CA THR A 600 27.70 17.93 29.76
C THR A 600 26.81 17.18 28.77
N VAL A 601 27.41 16.31 27.96
CA VAL A 601 26.69 15.50 26.97
C VAL A 601 26.28 14.13 27.53
N PHE A 602 27.07 13.54 28.45
CA PHE A 602 26.94 12.16 28.94
C PHE A 602 26.73 12.05 30.47
N GLY A 603 26.57 13.17 31.17
CA GLY A 603 26.50 13.22 32.63
C GLY A 603 25.21 12.59 33.18
N PRO A 604 25.19 12.19 34.47
CA PRO A 604 24.10 11.42 35.07
C PRO A 604 22.78 12.21 35.30
N GLU A 605 22.58 13.34 34.61
CA GLU A 605 21.45 14.25 34.80
C GLU A 605 20.51 14.28 33.60
N ARG A 606 19.65 13.25 33.51
CA ARG A 606 18.21 13.47 33.32
C ARG A 606 17.48 13.09 34.60
N LYS A 607 17.76 13.84 35.67
CA LYS A 607 16.88 13.91 36.84
C LYS A 607 16.03 15.15 36.67
N ASP A 608 14.88 15.03 36.02
CA ASP A 608 13.68 15.83 36.32
C ASP A 608 12.42 15.45 35.53
N GLN A 609 12.34 14.24 34.98
CA GLN A 609 11.06 13.63 34.64
C GLN A 609 11.01 12.18 35.15
N GLY A 610 10.45 12.04 36.35
CA GLY A 610 9.88 10.84 36.98
C GLY A 610 10.53 9.47 36.75
N MET A 611 11.39 9.04 37.69
CA MET A 611 11.25 7.77 38.44
C MET A 611 12.52 7.45 39.22
N ILE A 612 12.39 7.54 40.54
CA ILE A 612 13.39 7.15 41.54
C ILE A 612 13.34 5.62 41.71
N ALA A 613 14.53 5.01 41.82
CA ALA A 613 14.85 3.77 42.57
C ALA A 613 15.46 2.60 41.77
N LEU A 614 16.67 2.73 41.22
CA LEU A 614 17.49 1.53 40.99
C LEU A 614 19.02 1.67 41.12
N SER A 615 19.59 2.87 41.33
CA SER A 615 21.06 3.03 41.31
C SER A 615 21.79 2.86 42.67
N ARG A 616 21.09 2.65 43.80
CA ARG A 616 21.75 2.45 45.11
C ARG A 616 22.26 1.02 45.37
N ARG A 617 21.85 0.01 44.60
CA ARG A 617 22.28 -1.40 44.82
C ARG A 617 23.54 -1.80 44.07
N VAL A 618 23.88 -1.15 42.96
CA VAL A 618 25.06 -1.51 42.15
C VAL A 618 26.33 -0.80 42.63
N LEU A 619 26.22 0.46 43.06
CA LEU A 619 27.38 1.23 43.56
C LEU A 619 27.99 0.67 44.87
N ASN A 620 27.19 -0.04 45.69
CA ASN A 620 27.65 -0.60 46.96
C ASN A 620 28.38 -1.96 46.84
N ARG A 621 28.33 -2.63 45.67
CA ARG A 621 29.08 -3.89 45.45
C ARG A 621 30.48 -3.65 44.91
N SER A 622 30.70 -2.56 44.19
CA SER A 622 32.03 -2.23 43.64
C SER A 622 32.95 -1.55 44.66
N LEU A 623 32.42 -0.72 45.58
CA LEU A 623 33.22 -0.11 46.64
C LEU A 623 33.71 -1.10 47.72
N LYS A 624 32.98 -2.20 47.98
CA LYS A 624 33.43 -3.24 48.92
C LYS A 624 34.57 -4.11 48.39
N ARG A 625 34.77 -4.18 47.06
CA ARG A 625 35.89 -4.94 46.47
C ARG A 625 37.19 -4.12 46.38
N VAL A 626 37.11 -2.80 46.32
CA VAL A 626 38.31 -1.93 46.28
C VAL A 626 38.90 -1.70 47.67
N VAL A 627 38.09 -1.65 48.73
CA VAL A 627 38.60 -1.47 50.11
C VAL A 627 39.21 -2.74 50.72
N ALA A 628 38.98 -3.92 50.13
CA ALA A 628 39.58 -5.18 50.57
C ALA A 628 40.96 -5.50 49.94
N ALA A 629 41.43 -4.69 49.00
CA ALA A 629 42.72 -4.88 48.31
C ALA A 629 43.83 -3.91 48.77
N VAL A 630 43.55 -3.05 49.78
CA VAL A 630 44.52 -2.08 50.34
C VAL A 630 44.56 -2.16 51.87
N ARG A 631 44.40 -3.36 52.45
CA ARG A 631 44.69 -3.60 53.87
C ARG A 631 45.44 -4.91 54.08
#